data_AF-A0A2T7EB17-F1
#
_entry.id   AF-A0A2T7EB17-F1
#
_cell.length_a   1.000
_cell.length_b   1.000
_cell.length_c   1.000
_cell.angle_alpha   90.00
_cell.angle_beta   90.00
_cell.angle_gamma   90.00
#
_symmetry.space_group_name_H-M   'P 1'
#
loop_
_entity.id
_entity.type
_entity.pdbx_description
1 polymer ?
#
loop_
_entity_poly.entity_id
_entity_poly.type
_entity_poly.pdbx_seq_one_letter_code
_entity_poly.pdbx_strand_id
1 'polypeptide(L)'
;MVLVMNTALFSERKQNFITGERGHINNQYNTCFWMLVKSGKSEQAAQLALKGTFAKDKNELLAQQFQINYDDEPAMFRKGSSVYREKVETTVKIDDYGTPIKRPRLKVTVAHVDIIGPEFWENHQHILREGKFMHEFVKKFGIDRILPPCNWIVVRISGCQFDQFSIIHSLDKPNDETALRLMNASASLMMEQYPDIVFGYGFSNEYSFVFHEKTELYQRQESLILSSCSSYFTSCYVTKWKEFSPHKELMQTPRFEAVALCYPKLKIVCEYLSWRQAECHAGNQYNTCFWMLVKSGKSETEAHEILKGTLSKDKNELLFQQFQMNYNNEPAMFRKGSCIYRRKVEEFAEAEGGDNGTARERWDVKVDHVDLGPGFWRKHPWIMTNCN
;
A
#
# COMPACT_ATOMS: atom_id res chain seq x y z
N MET A 1 -5.67 -14.30 -29.57
CA MET A 1 -4.79 -14.96 -28.59
C MET A 1 -5.04 -14.29 -27.23
N VAL A 2 -5.71 -14.96 -26.29
CA VAL A 2 -5.88 -14.43 -24.93
C VAL A 2 -4.58 -14.74 -24.18
N LEU A 3 -3.75 -13.73 -23.97
CA LEU A 3 -2.47 -13.86 -23.26
C LEU A 3 -2.67 -13.43 -21.81
N VAL A 4 -2.43 -14.37 -20.89
CA VAL A 4 -2.48 -14.17 -19.44
C VAL A 4 -1.17 -13.52 -18.99
N MET A 5 -1.20 -12.65 -17.98
CA MET A 5 0.00 -12.20 -17.27
C MET A 5 0.83 -13.41 -16.86
N ASN A 6 2.17 -13.28 -16.84
CA ASN A 6 3.05 -14.40 -16.52
C ASN A 6 2.84 -14.86 -15.07
N THR A 7 2.03 -15.91 -14.84
CA THR A 7 1.52 -16.33 -13.51
C THR A 7 2.18 -17.60 -12.98
N ALA A 8 3.15 -18.18 -13.68
CA ALA A 8 3.79 -19.42 -13.24
C ALA A 8 4.65 -19.19 -11.98
N LEU A 9 4.34 -19.97 -10.93
CA LEU A 9 5.09 -20.01 -9.68
C LEU A 9 6.56 -20.39 -9.94
N PHE A 10 7.46 -19.62 -9.32
CA PHE A 10 8.89 -19.91 -9.29
C PHE A 10 9.11 -21.33 -8.76
N SER A 11 9.69 -22.22 -9.57
CA SER A 11 10.34 -23.40 -9.01
C SER A 11 11.61 -22.91 -8.31
N GLU A 12 11.76 -23.17 -7.00
CA GLU A 12 12.90 -22.77 -6.15
C GLU A 12 14.27 -23.37 -6.55
N ARG A 13 14.47 -23.81 -7.79
CA ARG A 13 15.78 -24.28 -8.23
C ARG A 13 16.61 -23.14 -8.77
N LYS A 14 17.77 -22.92 -8.11
CA LYS A 14 18.94 -22.22 -8.65
C LYS A 14 19.26 -22.79 -10.03
N GLN A 15 18.73 -22.18 -11.09
CA GLN A 15 19.30 -22.33 -12.41
C GLN A 15 20.59 -21.52 -12.40
N ASN A 16 21.73 -22.23 -12.53
CA ASN A 16 23.01 -21.59 -12.76
C ASN A 16 22.92 -20.85 -14.10
N PHE A 17 22.83 -19.52 -14.05
CA PHE A 17 22.89 -18.71 -15.25
C PHE A 17 24.34 -18.76 -15.76
N ILE A 18 24.57 -19.55 -16.80
CA ILE A 18 25.85 -19.52 -17.50
C ILE A 18 25.91 -18.18 -18.25
N THR A 19 26.95 -17.40 -17.99
CA THR A 19 27.22 -16.14 -18.70
C THR A 19 27.27 -16.40 -20.21
N GLY A 20 26.20 -16.02 -20.93
CA GLY A 20 26.07 -16.23 -22.37
C GLY A 20 24.64 -16.54 -22.85
N GLU A 21 23.75 -17.02 -21.97
CA GLU A 21 22.37 -17.31 -22.36
C GLU A 21 21.45 -16.09 -22.19
N ARG A 22 20.82 -15.66 -23.30
CA ARG A 22 19.88 -14.53 -23.36
C ARG A 22 18.69 -14.78 -22.43
N GLY A 23 18.35 -13.84 -21.55
CA GLY A 23 17.33 -14.02 -20.49
C GLY A 23 15.86 -14.12 -20.92
N HIS A 24 15.60 -14.72 -22.08
CA HIS A 24 14.25 -15.02 -22.57
C HIS A 24 13.75 -16.41 -22.16
N ILE A 25 14.60 -17.21 -21.48
CA ILE A 25 14.35 -18.64 -21.18
C ILE A 25 13.06 -18.86 -20.38
N ASN A 26 12.78 -17.99 -19.41
CA ASN A 26 11.61 -18.16 -18.54
C ASN A 26 10.29 -17.85 -19.28
N ASN A 27 10.26 -16.79 -20.08
CA ASN A 27 9.07 -16.44 -20.88
C ASN A 27 8.81 -17.47 -21.98
N GLN A 28 9.87 -18.01 -22.58
CA GLN A 28 9.79 -19.07 -23.57
C GLN A 28 9.25 -20.37 -22.96
N TYR A 29 9.74 -20.74 -21.77
CA TYR A 29 9.22 -21.87 -21.00
C TYR A 29 7.72 -21.70 -20.70
N ASN A 30 7.31 -20.53 -20.19
CA ASN A 30 5.91 -20.27 -19.86
C ASN A 30 5.01 -20.26 -21.10
N THR A 31 5.51 -19.77 -22.23
CA THR A 31 4.79 -19.83 -23.51
C THR A 31 4.57 -21.29 -23.93
N CYS A 32 5.60 -22.14 -23.87
CA CYS A 32 5.46 -23.57 -24.15
C CYS A 32 4.49 -24.24 -23.18
N PHE A 33 4.61 -23.95 -21.89
CA PHE A 33 3.81 -24.55 -20.82
C PHE A 33 2.33 -24.29 -21.04
N TRP A 34 1.95 -23.02 -21.24
CA TRP A 34 0.54 -22.66 -21.43
C TRP A 34 0.00 -23.12 -22.78
N MET A 35 0.82 -23.19 -23.84
CA MET A 35 0.39 -23.78 -25.10
C MET A 35 0.10 -25.29 -24.98
N LEU A 36 0.91 -26.02 -24.21
CA LEU A 36 0.67 -27.43 -23.89
C LEU A 36 -0.59 -27.62 -23.03
N VAL A 37 -0.81 -26.77 -22.03
CA VAL A 37 -2.02 -26.81 -21.21
C VAL A 37 -3.25 -26.51 -22.07
N LYS A 38 -3.17 -25.49 -22.93
CA LYS A 38 -4.24 -25.12 -23.86
C LYS A 38 -4.52 -26.18 -24.92
N SER A 39 -3.54 -27.00 -25.28
CA SER A 39 -3.72 -28.16 -26.16
C SER A 39 -4.32 -29.37 -25.44
N GLY A 40 -4.75 -29.22 -24.18
CA GLY A 40 -5.45 -30.25 -23.40
C GLY A 40 -4.56 -31.05 -22.45
N LYS A 41 -3.28 -30.71 -22.27
CA LYS A 41 -2.46 -31.38 -21.24
C LYS A 41 -2.76 -30.83 -19.85
N SER A 42 -2.63 -31.66 -18.82
CA SER A 42 -2.62 -31.18 -17.44
C SER A 42 -1.36 -30.38 -17.14
N GLU A 43 -1.41 -29.50 -16.14
CA GLU A 43 -0.26 -28.70 -15.69
C GLU A 43 0.96 -29.58 -15.34
N GLN A 44 0.73 -30.70 -14.64
CA GLN A 44 1.78 -31.67 -14.29
C GLN A 44 2.42 -32.31 -15.53
N ALA A 45 1.60 -32.68 -16.52
CA ALA A 45 2.10 -33.28 -17.76
C ALA A 45 2.88 -32.26 -18.62
N ALA A 46 2.43 -31.00 -18.66
CA ALA A 46 3.14 -29.92 -19.32
C ALA A 46 4.49 -29.63 -18.64
N GLN A 47 4.53 -29.61 -17.30
CA GLN A 47 5.77 -29.42 -16.55
C GLN A 47 6.78 -30.55 -16.81
N LEU A 48 6.31 -31.80 -16.83
CA LEU A 48 7.14 -32.96 -17.12
C LEU A 48 7.67 -32.93 -18.57
N ALA A 49 6.83 -32.56 -19.54
CA ALA A 49 7.22 -32.47 -20.95
C ALA A 49 8.31 -31.42 -21.21
N LEU A 50 8.34 -30.35 -20.42
CA LEU A 50 9.34 -29.29 -20.54
C LEU A 50 10.56 -29.51 -19.63
N LYS A 51 10.54 -30.52 -18.77
CA LYS A 51 11.61 -30.80 -17.82
C LYS A 51 12.88 -31.22 -18.57
N GLY A 52 13.98 -30.51 -18.33
CA GLY A 52 15.28 -30.81 -18.95
C GLY A 52 15.43 -30.34 -20.40
N THR A 53 14.45 -29.61 -20.94
CA THR A 53 14.52 -29.04 -22.30
C THR A 53 15.33 -27.75 -22.35
N PHE A 54 16.13 -27.59 -23.41
CA PHE A 54 16.88 -26.37 -23.72
C PHE A 54 16.02 -25.38 -24.51
N ALA A 55 16.53 -24.16 -24.71
CA ALA A 55 15.83 -23.12 -25.46
C ALA A 55 15.53 -23.53 -26.92
N LYS A 56 16.44 -24.29 -27.54
CA LYS A 56 16.25 -24.78 -28.91
C LYS A 56 15.08 -25.78 -28.99
N ASP A 57 15.03 -26.75 -28.08
CA ASP A 57 13.96 -27.76 -28.01
C ASP A 57 12.58 -27.09 -27.84
N LYS A 58 12.52 -26.01 -27.05
CA LYS A 58 11.29 -25.22 -26.82
C LYS A 58 10.85 -24.48 -28.08
N ASN A 59 11.78 -23.88 -28.83
CA ASN A 59 11.46 -23.26 -30.11
C ASN A 59 10.98 -24.28 -31.14
N GLU A 60 11.63 -25.45 -31.20
CA GLU A 60 11.21 -26.54 -32.09
C GLU A 60 9.82 -27.05 -31.71
N LEU A 61 9.52 -27.21 -30.42
CA LEU A 61 8.19 -27.59 -29.93
C LEU A 61 7.13 -26.56 -30.33
N LEU A 62 7.38 -25.27 -30.12
CA LEU A 62 6.47 -24.18 -30.50
C LEU A 62 6.23 -24.15 -32.01
N ALA A 63 7.27 -24.28 -32.81
CA ALA A 63 7.18 -24.25 -34.26
C ALA A 63 6.44 -25.48 -34.80
N GLN A 64 6.77 -26.68 -34.33
CA GLN A 64 6.22 -27.94 -34.87
C GLN A 64 4.78 -28.20 -34.41
N GLN A 65 4.49 -28.01 -33.12
CA GLN A 65 3.18 -28.37 -32.55
C GLN A 65 2.16 -27.23 -32.65
N PHE A 66 2.63 -25.98 -32.64
CA PHE A 66 1.76 -24.82 -32.53
C PHE A 66 1.92 -23.80 -33.65
N GLN A 67 2.86 -24.00 -34.58
CA GLN A 67 3.16 -23.07 -35.67
C GLN A 67 3.54 -21.66 -35.15
N ILE A 68 4.15 -21.60 -33.96
CA ILE A 68 4.60 -20.36 -33.33
C ILE A 68 6.11 -20.25 -33.47
N ASN A 69 6.58 -19.17 -34.11
CA ASN A 69 7.98 -18.77 -34.02
C ASN A 69 8.14 -17.78 -32.87
N TYR A 70 8.72 -18.24 -31.76
CA TYR A 70 8.91 -17.40 -30.57
C TYR A 70 9.74 -16.16 -30.88
N ASP A 71 10.73 -16.23 -31.78
CA ASP A 71 11.60 -15.08 -32.08
C ASP A 71 10.89 -13.95 -32.83
N ASP A 72 9.74 -14.24 -33.46
CA ASP A 72 8.88 -13.25 -34.12
C ASP A 72 7.87 -12.61 -33.14
N GLU A 73 7.74 -13.14 -31.91
CA GLU A 73 6.87 -12.56 -30.91
C GLU A 73 7.31 -11.14 -30.53
N PRO A 74 6.35 -10.24 -30.24
CA PRO A 74 6.64 -8.88 -29.78
C PRO A 74 7.67 -8.86 -28.66
N ALA A 75 8.63 -7.93 -28.77
CA ALA A 75 9.74 -7.83 -27.82
C ALA A 75 9.26 -7.68 -26.36
N MET A 76 8.08 -7.09 -26.12
CA MET A 76 7.48 -7.00 -24.79
C MET A 76 7.26 -8.37 -24.12
N PHE A 77 6.93 -9.40 -24.90
CA PHE A 77 6.69 -10.75 -24.39
C PHE A 77 7.97 -11.54 -24.20
N ARG A 78 8.98 -11.25 -25.02
CA ARG A 78 10.29 -11.92 -24.91
C ARG A 78 11.20 -11.29 -23.88
N LYS A 79 11.35 -9.97 -23.94
CA LYS A 79 12.36 -9.18 -23.22
C LYS A 79 11.83 -8.50 -21.95
N GLY A 80 10.50 -8.49 -21.76
CA GLY A 80 9.87 -7.76 -20.67
C GLY A 80 9.78 -6.26 -20.95
N SER A 81 9.52 -5.47 -19.89
CA SER A 81 9.43 -4.01 -19.99
C SER A 81 10.48 -3.36 -19.10
N SER A 82 11.20 -2.40 -19.65
CA SER A 82 12.19 -1.59 -18.95
C SER A 82 11.72 -0.14 -18.94
N VAL A 83 11.72 0.48 -17.76
CA VAL A 83 11.36 1.89 -17.59
C VAL A 83 12.58 2.63 -17.08
N TYR A 84 13.04 3.61 -17.85
CA TYR A 84 14.23 4.40 -17.51
C TYR A 84 14.09 5.84 -17.96
N ARG A 85 14.99 6.70 -17.48
CA ARG A 85 15.03 8.11 -17.87
C ARG A 85 16.01 8.31 -19.01
N GLU A 86 15.48 8.64 -20.19
CA GLU A 86 16.26 8.94 -21.38
C GLU A 86 16.65 10.42 -21.42
N LYS A 87 17.88 10.72 -21.85
CA LYS A 87 18.29 12.12 -22.08
C LYS A 87 17.78 12.55 -23.45
N VAL A 88 16.75 13.38 -23.45
CA VAL A 88 16.18 13.95 -24.68
C VAL A 88 16.47 15.44 -24.77
N GLU A 89 16.85 15.92 -25.95
CA GLU A 89 16.91 17.35 -26.22
C GLU A 89 15.50 17.92 -26.31
N THR A 90 15.17 18.88 -25.46
CA THR A 90 13.87 19.58 -25.51
C THR A 90 14.10 21.06 -25.77
N THR A 91 13.39 21.63 -26.75
CA THR A 91 13.36 23.08 -26.94
C THR A 91 12.67 23.74 -25.76
N VAL A 92 13.39 24.59 -25.04
CA VAL A 92 12.90 25.27 -23.83
C VAL A 92 12.37 26.65 -24.15
N LYS A 93 13.02 27.36 -25.08
CA LYS A 93 12.63 28.69 -25.57
C LYS A 93 13.07 28.82 -27.02
N ILE A 94 12.46 29.74 -27.76
CA ILE A 94 12.95 30.20 -29.06
C ILE A 94 13.54 31.58 -28.80
N ASP A 95 14.76 31.84 -29.27
CA ASP A 95 15.38 33.15 -29.11
C ASP A 95 14.74 34.20 -30.04
N ASP A 96 15.12 35.46 -29.87
CA ASP A 96 14.56 36.59 -30.61
C ASP A 96 14.83 36.52 -32.14
N TYR A 97 15.69 35.60 -32.58
CA TYR A 97 16.04 35.33 -33.97
C TYR A 97 15.36 34.06 -34.53
N GLY A 98 14.49 33.41 -33.76
CA GLY A 98 13.77 32.21 -34.18
C GLY A 98 14.54 30.90 -33.94
N THR A 99 15.68 30.92 -33.25
CA THR A 99 16.50 29.73 -32.98
C THR A 99 16.02 29.00 -31.72
N PRO A 100 15.70 27.70 -31.80
CA PRO A 100 15.27 26.92 -30.64
C PRO A 100 16.42 26.63 -29.67
N ILE A 101 16.34 27.18 -28.45
CA ILE A 101 17.24 26.87 -27.33
C ILE A 101 16.87 25.49 -26.77
N LYS A 102 17.67 24.49 -27.09
CA LYS A 102 17.50 23.13 -26.57
C LYS A 102 18.23 22.94 -25.25
N ARG A 103 17.61 22.24 -24.30
CA ARG A 103 18.28 21.74 -23.08
C ARG A 103 18.02 20.25 -22.93
N PRO A 104 19.02 19.48 -22.45
CA PRO A 104 18.83 18.07 -22.13
C PRO A 104 17.86 17.97 -20.95
N ARG A 105 16.79 17.18 -21.12
CA ARG A 105 15.86 16.81 -20.06
C ARG A 105 15.77 15.29 -19.97
N LEU A 106 15.51 14.81 -18.76
CA LEU A 106 15.25 13.40 -18.52
C LEU A 106 13.78 13.10 -18.76
N LYS A 107 13.48 12.33 -19.79
CA LYS A 107 12.12 11.87 -20.10
C LYS A 107 11.98 10.41 -19.68
N VAL A 108 10.88 10.06 -19.03
CA VAL A 108 10.58 8.66 -18.73
C VAL A 108 10.24 7.94 -20.05
N THR A 109 10.98 6.88 -20.35
CA THR A 109 10.84 6.06 -21.54
C THR A 109 10.54 4.62 -21.12
N VAL A 110 9.57 4.00 -21.79
CA VAL A 110 9.27 2.57 -21.67
C VAL A 110 9.79 1.89 -22.93
N ALA A 111 10.63 0.86 -22.76
CA ALA A 111 11.18 0.09 -23.87
C ALA A 111 11.16 -1.42 -23.56
N HIS A 112 11.26 -2.23 -24.61
CA HIS A 112 11.26 -3.70 -24.51
C HIS A 112 12.58 -4.22 -25.08
N VAL A 113 13.67 -4.01 -24.34
CA VAL A 113 15.05 -4.19 -24.79
C VAL A 113 15.78 -5.22 -23.94
N ASP A 114 16.88 -5.75 -24.46
CA ASP A 114 17.73 -6.67 -23.71
C ASP A 114 18.62 -5.87 -22.75
N ILE A 115 18.26 -5.87 -21.47
CA ILE A 115 19.04 -5.23 -20.40
C ILE A 115 20.05 -6.18 -19.75
N ILE A 116 20.17 -7.42 -20.24
CA ILE A 116 21.16 -8.38 -19.73
C ILE A 116 22.46 -8.22 -20.53
N GLY A 117 22.34 -7.99 -21.84
CA GLY A 117 23.46 -7.67 -22.71
C GLY A 117 24.13 -6.34 -22.36
N PRO A 118 25.42 -6.18 -22.69
CA PRO A 118 26.17 -4.95 -22.39
C PRO A 118 25.70 -3.75 -23.24
N GLU A 119 25.19 -3.98 -24.44
CA GLU A 119 24.81 -2.95 -25.42
C GLU A 119 23.85 -1.91 -24.84
N PHE A 120 22.83 -2.35 -24.08
CA PHE A 120 21.91 -1.43 -23.43
C PHE A 120 22.64 -0.51 -22.44
N TRP A 121 23.47 -1.07 -21.58
CA TRP A 121 24.19 -0.32 -20.55
C TRP A 121 25.29 0.57 -21.14
N GLU A 122 25.93 0.15 -22.23
CA GLU A 122 26.92 0.92 -22.97
C GLU A 122 26.30 2.13 -23.66
N ASN A 123 25.11 1.98 -24.23
CA ASN A 123 24.38 3.08 -24.86
C ASN A 123 23.70 4.02 -23.85
N HIS A 124 23.49 3.56 -22.61
CA HIS A 124 22.77 4.31 -21.57
C HIS A 124 23.60 4.47 -20.30
N GLN A 125 24.88 4.81 -20.43
CA GLN A 125 25.80 5.00 -19.29
C GLN A 125 25.30 6.05 -18.29
N HIS A 126 24.44 6.99 -18.70
CA HIS A 126 23.86 7.97 -17.78
C HIS A 126 22.86 7.37 -16.78
N ILE A 127 22.34 6.16 -17.01
CA ILE A 127 21.42 5.48 -16.08
C ILE A 127 22.17 5.03 -14.83
N LEU A 128 23.37 4.46 -15.01
CA LEU A 128 24.22 3.98 -13.92
C LEU A 128 25.27 5.05 -13.64
N ARG A 129 25.11 5.82 -12.56
CA ARG A 129 26.21 6.65 -12.05
C ARG A 129 27.35 5.72 -11.62
N GLU A 130 28.40 5.67 -12.43
CA GLU A 130 29.70 5.00 -12.25
C GLU A 130 29.65 3.62 -11.58
N GLY A 131 29.70 2.57 -12.40
CA GLY A 131 30.12 1.23 -11.96
C GLY A 131 29.47 0.10 -12.76
N LYS A 132 30.29 -0.73 -13.42
CA LYS A 132 29.85 -2.03 -13.94
C LYS A 132 29.57 -2.96 -12.75
N PHE A 133 28.31 -3.36 -12.56
CA PHE A 133 27.95 -4.36 -11.55
C PHE A 133 27.39 -5.64 -12.22
N MET A 134 27.95 -6.78 -11.84
CA MET A 134 27.51 -8.12 -12.26
C MET A 134 26.29 -8.56 -11.42
N HIS A 135 25.23 -9.01 -12.09
CA HIS A 135 23.90 -9.29 -11.50
C HIS A 135 23.89 -10.28 -10.32
N GLU A 136 24.83 -11.21 -10.23
CA GLU A 136 24.89 -12.19 -9.13
C GLU A 136 25.27 -11.57 -7.78
N PHE A 137 25.95 -10.42 -7.77
CA PHE A 137 26.42 -9.78 -6.54
C PHE A 137 25.29 -9.06 -5.77
N VAL A 138 24.23 -8.64 -6.46
CA VAL A 138 23.14 -7.83 -5.88
C VAL A 138 22.30 -8.62 -4.87
N LYS A 139 22.13 -9.93 -5.08
CA LYS A 139 21.36 -10.81 -4.17
C LYS A 139 21.96 -10.90 -2.76
N LYS A 140 23.25 -10.59 -2.58
CA LYS A 140 23.93 -10.66 -1.28
C LYS A 140 23.72 -9.42 -0.39
N PHE A 141 23.12 -8.35 -0.91
CA PHE A 141 22.85 -7.13 -0.15
C PHE A 141 21.42 -7.03 0.41
N GLY A 142 20.58 -8.06 0.22
CA GLY A 142 19.26 -8.12 0.84
C GLY A 142 19.40 -8.21 2.36
N ILE A 143 19.04 -7.15 3.08
CA ILE A 143 18.94 -7.18 4.54
C ILE A 143 17.55 -7.71 4.89
N ASP A 144 17.48 -9.01 5.17
CA ASP A 144 16.24 -9.65 5.62
C ASP A 144 16.07 -9.45 7.13
N ARG A 145 15.49 -8.32 7.52
CA ARG A 145 15.13 -8.07 8.92
C ARG A 145 13.88 -8.88 9.29
N ILE A 146 14.06 -9.85 10.17
CA ILE A 146 12.98 -10.66 10.75
C ILE A 146 12.56 -10.04 12.09
N LEU A 147 11.26 -9.80 12.26
CA LEU A 147 10.71 -9.24 13.50
C LEU A 147 10.70 -10.29 14.62
N PRO A 148 11.04 -9.93 15.88
CA PRO A 148 11.18 -10.91 16.97
C PRO A 148 9.90 -11.74 17.18
N PRO A 149 10.01 -13.06 17.41
CA PRO A 149 8.85 -13.92 17.69
C PRO A 149 8.17 -13.54 19.01
N CYS A 150 6.89 -13.91 19.17
CA CYS A 150 6.07 -13.65 20.37
C CYS A 150 5.94 -12.16 20.75
N ASN A 151 6.26 -11.24 19.83
CA ASN A 151 6.00 -9.82 19.98
C ASN A 151 4.75 -9.44 19.18
N TRP A 152 3.92 -8.59 19.78
CA TRP A 152 2.89 -7.84 19.08
C TRP A 152 3.56 -6.94 18.05
N ILE A 153 3.06 -6.94 16.83
CA ILE A 153 3.55 -6.05 15.77
C ILE A 153 2.52 -4.97 15.56
N VAL A 154 2.92 -3.71 15.69
CA VAL A 154 2.11 -2.57 15.28
C VAL A 154 2.68 -2.04 13.98
N VAL A 155 1.91 -2.15 12.90
CA VAL A 155 2.23 -1.52 11.61
C VAL A 155 1.51 -0.18 11.57
N ARG A 156 2.27 0.91 11.69
CA ARG A 156 1.73 2.27 11.49
C ARG A 156 1.91 2.69 10.05
N ILE A 157 0.81 3.00 9.40
CA ILE A 157 0.72 3.55 8.05
C ILE A 157 0.44 5.05 8.15
N SER A 158 1.18 5.89 7.42
CA SER A 158 1.03 7.34 7.42
C SER A 158 1.08 7.90 6.00
N GLY A 159 0.16 8.80 5.67
CA GLY A 159 0.10 9.46 4.37
C GLY A 159 1.27 10.42 4.16
N CYS A 160 1.99 10.27 3.06
CA CYS A 160 3.13 11.10 2.71
C CYS A 160 2.70 12.40 2.04
N GLN A 161 3.31 13.52 2.42
CA GLN A 161 3.01 14.85 1.85
C GLN A 161 1.50 15.15 1.84
N PHE A 162 0.81 14.74 2.90
CA PHE A 162 -0.64 14.81 2.95
C PHE A 162 -1.18 16.25 3.04
N ASP A 163 -0.36 17.21 3.46
CA ASP A 163 -0.69 18.63 3.39
C ASP A 163 -0.88 19.09 1.94
N GLN A 164 0.04 18.71 1.05
CA GLN A 164 -0.07 18.98 -0.38
C GLN A 164 -1.26 18.24 -1.00
N PHE A 165 -1.45 16.97 -0.63
CA PHE A 165 -2.60 16.17 -1.07
C PHE A 165 -3.93 16.83 -0.66
N SER A 166 -4.00 17.33 0.56
CA SER A 166 -5.17 18.00 1.13
C SER A 166 -5.50 19.29 0.39
N ILE A 167 -4.50 20.07 -0.02
CA ILE A 167 -4.69 21.30 -0.82
C ILE A 167 -5.20 20.94 -2.22
N ILE A 168 -4.54 19.99 -2.90
CA ILE A 168 -4.90 19.58 -4.27
C ILE A 168 -6.34 19.08 -4.35
N HIS A 169 -6.80 18.33 -3.36
CA HIS A 169 -8.16 17.77 -3.34
C HIS A 169 -9.17 18.65 -2.57
N SER A 170 -8.74 19.84 -2.13
CA SER A 170 -9.56 20.80 -1.39
C SER A 170 -10.32 20.13 -0.24
N LEU A 171 -9.58 19.47 0.64
CA LEU A 171 -10.15 18.83 1.83
C LEU A 171 -10.54 19.88 2.86
N ASP A 172 -11.65 19.65 3.54
CA ASP A 172 -12.15 20.54 4.57
C ASP A 172 -11.18 20.67 5.75
N LYS A 173 -11.15 21.87 6.34
CA LYS A 173 -10.34 22.21 7.51
C LYS A 173 -11.24 22.64 8.67
N PRO A 174 -11.00 22.20 9.92
CA PRO A 174 -9.84 21.42 10.37
C PRO A 174 -9.88 19.93 10.00
N ASN A 175 -11.07 19.37 9.73
CA ASN A 175 -11.27 17.97 9.42
C ASN A 175 -12.18 17.80 8.20
N ASP A 176 -11.87 16.81 7.38
CA ASP A 176 -12.72 16.36 6.28
C ASP A 176 -13.31 14.99 6.63
N GLU A 177 -14.62 14.97 6.90
CA GLU A 177 -15.32 13.76 7.29
C GLU A 177 -15.26 12.68 6.21
N THR A 178 -15.36 13.07 4.94
CA THR A 178 -15.35 12.16 3.81
C THR A 178 -13.99 11.48 3.66
N ALA A 179 -12.90 12.24 3.80
CA ALA A 179 -11.54 11.71 3.75
C ALA A 179 -11.26 10.75 4.92
N LEU A 180 -11.74 11.07 6.13
CA LEU A 180 -11.60 10.19 7.29
C LEU A 180 -12.43 8.91 7.16
N ARG A 181 -13.66 9.00 6.62
CA ARG A 181 -14.48 7.81 6.33
C ARG A 181 -13.82 6.92 5.27
N LEU A 182 -13.16 7.49 4.26
CA LEU A 182 -12.38 6.74 3.28
C LEU A 182 -11.17 6.03 3.92
N MET A 183 -10.46 6.69 4.83
CA MET A 183 -9.39 6.05 5.63
C MET A 183 -9.93 4.86 6.43
N ASN A 184 -11.09 5.02 7.08
CA ASN A 184 -11.74 3.96 7.87
C ASN A 184 -12.21 2.79 7.01
N ALA A 185 -12.77 3.07 5.83
CA ALA A 185 -13.18 2.01 4.90
C ALA A 185 -11.97 1.24 4.37
N SER A 186 -10.86 1.93 4.08
CA SER A 186 -9.60 1.29 3.67
C SER A 186 -9.01 0.43 4.80
N ALA A 187 -9.08 0.91 6.04
CA ALA A 187 -8.63 0.16 7.20
C ALA A 187 -9.52 -1.05 7.52
N SER A 188 -10.82 -0.97 7.25
CA SER A 188 -11.73 -2.11 7.40
C SER A 188 -11.37 -3.23 6.42
N LEU A 189 -11.09 -2.89 5.16
CA LEU A 189 -10.60 -3.83 4.16
C LEU A 189 -9.24 -4.45 4.53
N MET A 190 -8.31 -3.67 5.09
CA MET A 190 -7.06 -4.23 5.65
C MET A 190 -7.37 -5.31 6.69
N MET A 191 -8.33 -5.05 7.58
CA MET A 191 -8.71 -6.01 8.59
C MET A 191 -9.33 -7.27 7.97
N GLU A 192 -10.13 -7.14 6.93
CA GLU A 192 -10.69 -8.30 6.22
C GLU A 192 -9.60 -9.13 5.51
N GLN A 193 -8.65 -8.44 4.88
CA GLN A 193 -7.56 -9.07 4.13
C GLN A 193 -6.54 -9.80 5.02
N TYR A 194 -6.28 -9.27 6.22
CA TYR A 194 -5.28 -9.80 7.15
C TYR A 194 -5.97 -10.24 8.45
N PRO A 195 -6.32 -11.54 8.57
CA PRO A 195 -6.99 -12.09 9.75
C PRO A 195 -6.23 -11.82 11.06
N ASP A 196 -4.89 -11.87 11.01
CA ASP A 196 -3.98 -11.64 12.13
C ASP A 196 -4.01 -10.21 12.69
N ILE A 197 -4.60 -9.25 11.98
CA ILE A 197 -4.88 -7.91 12.52
C ILE A 197 -6.05 -8.03 13.49
N VAL A 198 -5.78 -7.79 14.77
CA VAL A 198 -6.78 -7.88 15.85
C VAL A 198 -7.45 -6.55 16.16
N PHE A 199 -6.74 -5.46 15.93
CA PHE A 199 -7.21 -4.11 16.25
C PHE A 199 -6.58 -3.10 15.30
N GLY A 200 -7.31 -2.04 14.98
CA GLY A 200 -6.76 -0.89 14.28
C GLY A 200 -7.20 0.42 14.92
N TYR A 201 -6.36 1.44 14.85
CA TYR A 201 -6.69 2.79 15.30
C TYR A 201 -6.13 3.82 14.32
N GLY A 202 -6.93 4.78 13.87
CA GLY A 202 -6.51 5.82 12.95
C GLY A 202 -7.14 7.17 13.23
N PHE A 203 -6.40 8.21 12.86
CA PHE A 203 -6.85 9.60 12.87
C PHE A 203 -6.01 10.41 11.88
N SER A 204 -6.51 11.58 11.46
CA SER A 204 -5.84 12.39 10.44
C SER A 204 -5.51 11.55 9.19
N ASN A 205 -4.24 11.50 8.78
CA ASN A 205 -3.71 10.76 7.63
C ASN A 205 -3.00 9.46 8.02
N GLU A 206 -3.22 8.91 9.22
CA GLU A 206 -2.51 7.71 9.68
C GLU A 206 -3.43 6.63 10.28
N TYR A 207 -2.93 5.40 10.28
CA TYR A 207 -3.58 4.23 10.83
C TYR A 207 -2.56 3.25 11.41
N SER A 208 -2.78 2.79 12.63
CA SER A 208 -1.98 1.75 13.29
C SER A 208 -2.76 0.44 13.32
N PHE A 209 -2.17 -0.62 12.77
CA PHE A 209 -2.72 -1.98 12.78
C PHE A 209 -1.94 -2.86 13.74
N VAL A 210 -2.63 -3.47 14.69
CA VAL A 210 -2.06 -4.37 15.69
C VAL A 210 -2.23 -5.79 15.19
N PHE A 211 -1.12 -6.45 14.90
CA PHE A 211 -1.05 -7.88 14.62
C PHE A 211 -0.86 -8.67 15.91
N HIS A 212 -1.52 -9.81 15.99
CA HIS A 212 -1.40 -10.73 17.10
C HIS A 212 0.05 -11.20 17.30
N GLU A 213 0.49 -11.40 18.55
CA GLU A 213 1.89 -11.75 18.88
C GLU A 213 2.37 -13.06 18.23
N LYS A 214 1.44 -13.97 17.93
CA LYS A 214 1.68 -15.26 17.28
C LYS A 214 1.64 -15.22 15.75
N THR A 215 1.48 -14.06 15.12
CA THR A 215 1.43 -13.97 13.64
C THR A 215 2.70 -14.56 13.01
N GLU A 216 2.51 -15.36 11.97
CA GLU A 216 3.59 -15.88 11.11
C GLU A 216 3.56 -15.25 9.72
N LEU A 217 2.77 -14.18 9.54
CA LEU A 217 2.59 -13.49 8.26
C LEU A 217 3.96 -13.17 7.63
N TYR A 218 4.18 -13.68 6.41
CA TYR A 218 5.43 -13.56 5.66
C TYR A 218 6.68 -13.98 6.46
N GLN A 219 6.56 -14.99 7.33
CA GLN A 219 7.64 -15.42 8.22
C GLN A 219 8.21 -14.28 9.07
N ARG A 220 7.38 -13.26 9.35
CA ARG A 220 7.75 -12.05 10.07
C ARG A 220 8.85 -11.22 9.40
N GLN A 221 9.03 -11.36 8.08
CA GLN A 221 9.95 -10.52 7.31
C GLN A 221 9.39 -9.09 7.22
N GLU A 222 10.10 -8.15 7.83
CA GLU A 222 9.62 -6.76 8.00
C GLU A 222 9.31 -6.09 6.66
N SER A 223 10.20 -6.23 5.67
CA SER A 223 10.02 -5.61 4.36
C SER A 223 8.76 -6.08 3.64
N LEU A 224 8.43 -7.37 3.73
CA LEU A 224 7.21 -7.94 3.14
C LEU A 224 5.96 -7.47 3.88
N ILE A 225 5.96 -7.49 5.21
CA ILE A 225 4.82 -6.99 6.00
C ILE A 225 4.56 -5.51 5.67
N LEU A 226 5.60 -4.66 5.70
CA LEU A 226 5.45 -3.23 5.48
C LEU A 226 5.04 -2.88 4.04
N SER A 227 5.66 -3.52 3.04
CA SER A 227 5.32 -3.28 1.64
C SER A 227 3.92 -3.80 1.31
N SER A 228 3.53 -4.96 1.85
CA SER A 228 2.19 -5.51 1.64
C SER A 228 1.11 -4.66 2.31
N CYS A 229 1.31 -4.23 3.56
CA CYS A 229 0.36 -3.36 4.26
C CYS A 229 0.22 -1.99 3.58
N SER A 230 1.34 -1.33 3.24
CA SER A 230 1.31 0.00 2.62
C SER A 230 0.71 -0.02 1.22
N SER A 231 1.07 -1.01 0.39
CA SER A 231 0.53 -1.14 -0.97
C SER A 231 -0.95 -1.49 -0.97
N TYR A 232 -1.38 -2.42 -0.12
CA TYR A 232 -2.79 -2.80 -0.02
C TYR A 232 -3.65 -1.66 0.52
N PHE A 233 -3.21 -0.94 1.55
CA PHE A 233 -3.92 0.24 2.06
C PHE A 233 -4.05 1.32 0.99
N THR A 234 -2.96 1.60 0.26
CA THR A 234 -2.98 2.55 -0.86
C THR A 234 -3.98 2.12 -1.94
N SER A 235 -3.97 0.84 -2.32
CA SER A 235 -4.89 0.28 -3.32
C SER A 235 -6.35 0.40 -2.87
N CYS A 236 -6.66 0.09 -1.61
CA CYS A 236 -8.00 0.25 -1.04
C CYS A 236 -8.46 1.71 -1.09
N TYR A 237 -7.58 2.64 -0.69
CA TYR A 237 -7.87 4.07 -0.69
C TYR A 237 -8.20 4.58 -2.10
N VAL A 238 -7.38 4.22 -3.10
CA VAL A 238 -7.62 4.61 -4.50
C VAL A 238 -8.90 3.98 -5.04
N THR A 239 -9.13 2.69 -4.77
CA THR A 239 -10.30 1.97 -5.27
C THR A 239 -11.60 2.52 -4.71
N LYS A 240 -11.61 2.86 -3.42
CA LYS A 240 -12.78 3.44 -2.74
C LYS A 240 -12.93 4.95 -2.94
N TRP A 241 -11.96 5.64 -3.54
CA TRP A 241 -12.01 7.10 -3.71
C TRP A 241 -13.33 7.58 -4.33
N LYS A 242 -13.77 6.96 -5.43
CA LYS A 242 -15.00 7.35 -6.14
C LYS A 242 -16.29 7.07 -5.36
N GLU A 243 -16.27 6.12 -4.43
CA GLU A 243 -17.40 5.83 -3.54
C GLU A 243 -17.62 6.97 -2.54
N PHE A 244 -16.53 7.54 -2.01
CA PHE A 244 -16.59 8.62 -1.02
C PHE A 244 -16.57 10.02 -1.65
N SER A 245 -15.92 10.19 -2.80
CA SER A 245 -15.82 11.45 -3.52
C SER A 245 -16.23 11.31 -5.00
N PRO A 246 -17.53 11.04 -5.31
CA PRO A 246 -17.98 10.76 -6.68
C PRO A 246 -17.65 11.87 -7.68
N HIS A 247 -17.70 13.13 -7.22
CA HIS A 247 -17.52 14.31 -8.06
C HIS A 247 -16.08 14.84 -8.09
N LYS A 248 -15.14 14.25 -7.32
CA LYS A 248 -13.73 14.65 -7.34
C LYS A 248 -12.90 13.60 -8.06
N GLU A 249 -12.15 14.01 -9.08
CA GLU A 249 -11.10 13.16 -9.67
C GLU A 249 -9.92 13.04 -8.70
N LEU A 250 -9.26 11.89 -8.71
CA LEU A 250 -8.03 11.69 -7.96
C LEU A 250 -6.87 12.27 -8.76
N MET A 251 -6.52 13.53 -8.48
CA MET A 251 -5.52 14.29 -9.25
C MET A 251 -4.08 13.88 -8.93
N GLN A 252 -3.86 13.40 -7.71
CA GLN A 252 -2.58 12.87 -7.27
C GLN A 252 -2.81 11.54 -6.56
N THR A 253 -2.06 10.50 -6.94
CA THR A 253 -2.12 9.21 -6.24
C THR A 253 -1.61 9.39 -4.80
N PRO A 254 -2.37 8.95 -3.78
CA PRO A 254 -1.89 9.00 -2.41
C PRO A 254 -0.70 8.05 -2.26
N ARG A 255 0.26 8.43 -1.43
CA ARG A 255 1.36 7.57 -1.02
C ARG A 255 1.28 7.36 0.47
N PHE A 256 1.41 6.12 0.90
CA PHE A 256 1.48 5.77 2.31
C PHE A 256 2.81 5.09 2.62
N GLU A 257 3.42 5.49 3.73
CA GLU A 257 4.59 4.83 4.30
C GLU A 257 4.18 4.00 5.50
N ALA A 258 4.84 2.86 5.70
CA ALA A 258 4.58 1.97 6.82
C ALA A 258 5.84 1.77 7.67
N VAL A 259 5.67 1.69 8.98
CA VAL A 259 6.73 1.36 9.95
C VAL A 259 6.22 0.27 10.89
N ALA A 260 7.08 -0.68 11.24
CA ALA A 260 6.78 -1.75 12.19
C ALA A 260 7.38 -1.43 13.56
N LEU A 261 6.56 -1.54 14.60
CA LEU A 261 6.95 -1.44 15.99
C LEU A 261 6.66 -2.78 16.66
N CYS A 262 7.60 -3.30 17.43
CA CYS A 262 7.45 -4.58 18.13
C CYS A 262 7.33 -4.36 19.64
N TYR A 263 6.24 -4.83 20.23
CA TYR A 263 6.01 -4.73 21.67
C TYR A 263 5.91 -6.13 22.29
N PRO A 264 6.70 -6.44 23.35
CA PRO A 264 6.73 -7.77 23.95
C PRO A 264 5.55 -8.05 24.88
N LYS A 265 4.71 -7.04 25.18
CA LYS A 265 3.60 -7.17 26.12
C LYS A 265 2.40 -6.39 25.62
N LEU A 266 1.22 -7.01 25.72
CA LEU A 266 -0.06 -6.38 25.37
C LEU A 266 -0.30 -5.05 26.10
N LYS A 267 0.10 -4.95 27.38
CA LYS A 267 -0.02 -3.69 28.14
C LYS A 267 0.66 -2.51 27.45
N ILE A 268 1.83 -2.73 26.84
CA ILE A 268 2.58 -1.68 26.15
C ILE A 268 1.87 -1.28 24.86
N VAL A 269 1.23 -2.23 24.17
CA VAL A 269 0.38 -1.94 22.99
C VAL A 269 -0.80 -1.06 23.39
N CYS A 270 -1.49 -1.35 24.49
CA CYS A 270 -2.59 -0.51 24.98
C CYS A 270 -2.12 0.90 25.38
N GLU A 271 -0.95 1.03 26.00
CA GLU A 271 -0.34 2.33 26.31
C GLU A 271 0.02 3.10 25.02
N TYR A 272 0.57 2.43 24.01
CA TYR A 272 0.82 3.01 22.70
C TYR A 272 -0.47 3.54 22.04
N LEU A 273 -1.55 2.75 22.05
CA LEU A 273 -2.84 3.16 21.48
C LEU A 273 -3.46 4.34 22.25
N SER A 274 -3.34 4.34 23.57
CA SER A 274 -3.78 5.45 24.43
C SER A 274 -3.00 6.73 24.12
N TRP A 275 -1.68 6.61 23.91
CA TRP A 275 -0.83 7.72 23.49
C TRP A 275 -1.24 8.28 22.13
N ARG A 276 -1.47 7.42 21.12
CA ARG A 276 -1.99 7.86 19.81
C ARG A 276 -3.33 8.58 19.93
N GLN A 277 -4.22 8.13 20.80
CA GLN A 277 -5.50 8.80 21.01
C GLN A 277 -5.36 10.15 21.73
N ALA A 278 -4.44 10.27 22.68
CA ALA A 278 -4.12 11.55 23.31
C ALA A 278 -3.55 12.56 22.28
N GLU A 279 -2.70 12.10 21.35
CA GLU A 279 -2.19 12.93 20.25
C GLU A 279 -3.30 13.37 19.30
N CYS A 280 -4.25 12.47 18.96
CA CYS A 280 -5.44 12.83 18.19
C CYS A 280 -6.24 13.94 18.86
N HIS A 281 -6.51 13.79 20.15
CA HIS A 281 -7.28 14.79 20.91
C HIS A 281 -6.58 16.15 20.94
N ALA A 282 -5.28 16.17 21.29
CA ALA A 282 -4.50 17.40 21.39
C ALA A 282 -4.33 18.08 20.02
N GLY A 283 -4.03 17.29 18.99
CA GLY A 283 -3.88 17.77 17.62
C GLY A 283 -5.19 18.32 17.05
N ASN A 284 -6.31 17.61 17.24
CA ASN A 284 -7.62 18.08 16.76
C ASN A 284 -8.05 19.36 17.47
N GLN A 285 -7.86 19.47 18.79
CA GLN A 285 -8.20 20.68 19.53
C GLN A 285 -7.39 21.88 19.03
N TYR A 286 -6.07 21.70 18.85
CA TYR A 286 -5.20 22.74 18.29
C TYR A 286 -5.64 23.15 16.88
N ASN A 287 -5.84 22.19 15.98
CA ASN A 287 -6.23 22.44 14.60
C ASN A 287 -7.59 23.13 14.50
N THR A 288 -8.53 22.77 15.38
CA THR A 288 -9.84 23.43 15.44
C THR A 288 -9.69 24.91 15.78
N CYS A 289 -8.95 25.25 16.84
CA CYS A 289 -8.66 26.65 17.16
C CYS A 289 -7.94 27.37 16.02
N PHE A 290 -6.91 26.73 15.44
CA PHE A 290 -6.10 27.30 14.38
C PHE A 290 -6.95 27.68 13.17
N TRP A 291 -7.74 26.73 12.65
CA TRP A 291 -8.56 26.98 11.48
C TRP A 291 -9.73 27.91 11.74
N MET A 292 -10.26 27.97 12.97
CA MET A 292 -11.27 28.98 13.32
C MET A 292 -10.68 30.39 13.32
N LEU A 293 -9.46 30.59 13.84
CA LEU A 293 -8.74 31.86 13.77
C LEU A 293 -8.45 32.27 12.33
N VAL A 294 -7.97 31.33 11.50
CA VAL A 294 -7.71 31.61 10.08
C VAL A 294 -9.00 31.99 9.35
N LYS A 295 -10.11 31.27 9.60
CA LYS A 295 -11.43 31.59 9.03
C LYS A 295 -11.99 32.93 9.53
N SER A 296 -11.59 33.40 10.71
CA SER A 296 -11.96 34.73 11.21
C SER A 296 -11.12 35.87 10.62
N GLY A 297 -10.25 35.59 9.65
CA GLY A 297 -9.43 36.58 8.95
C GLY A 297 -8.03 36.77 9.51
N LYS A 298 -7.59 35.94 10.48
CA LYS A 298 -6.18 35.94 10.91
C LYS A 298 -5.30 35.26 9.88
N SER A 299 -4.05 35.70 9.77
CA SER A 299 -3.06 34.96 9.00
C SER A 299 -2.66 33.66 9.72
N GLU A 300 -2.10 32.70 9.00
CA GLU A 300 -1.58 31.46 9.61
C GLU A 300 -0.49 31.74 10.65
N THR A 301 0.37 32.75 10.40
CA THR A 301 1.42 33.15 11.35
C THR A 301 0.86 33.76 12.62
N GLU A 302 -0.16 34.61 12.50
CA GLU A 302 -0.87 35.17 13.65
C GLU A 302 -1.58 34.08 14.46
N ALA A 303 -2.26 33.15 13.79
CA ALA A 303 -2.94 32.03 14.46
C ALA A 303 -1.96 31.15 15.24
N HIS A 304 -0.77 30.87 14.68
CA HIS A 304 0.27 30.13 15.39
C HIS A 304 0.77 30.88 16.64
N GLU A 305 1.03 32.18 16.55
CA GLU A 305 1.49 32.96 17.71
C GLU A 305 0.41 33.08 18.80
N ILE A 306 -0.87 33.21 18.45
CA ILE A 306 -1.99 33.19 19.42
C ILE A 306 -2.04 31.86 20.17
N LEU A 307 -1.83 30.74 19.48
CA LEU A 307 -1.94 29.41 20.08
C LEU A 307 -0.66 28.94 20.78
N LYS A 308 0.45 29.67 20.62
CA LYS A 308 1.74 29.33 21.20
C LYS A 308 1.70 29.39 22.72
N GLY A 309 2.13 28.32 23.37
CA GLY A 309 2.15 28.22 24.83
C GLY A 309 0.77 28.01 25.49
N THR A 310 -0.32 27.97 24.72
CA THR A 310 -1.66 27.74 25.27
C THR A 310 -1.84 26.31 25.79
N LEU A 311 -2.57 26.17 26.90
CA LEU A 311 -3.00 24.89 27.44
C LEU A 311 -4.31 24.42 26.81
N SER A 312 -4.76 23.21 27.14
CA SER A 312 -6.03 22.68 26.62
C SER A 312 -7.26 23.48 27.11
N LYS A 313 -7.21 24.01 28.34
CA LYS A 313 -8.25 24.87 28.89
C LYS A 313 -8.37 26.18 28.10
N ASP A 314 -7.25 26.85 27.85
CA ASP A 314 -7.21 28.11 27.11
C ASP A 314 -7.77 27.95 25.69
N LYS A 315 -7.48 26.82 25.02
CA LYS A 315 -8.05 26.49 23.70
C LYS A 315 -9.57 26.32 23.73
N ASN A 316 -10.10 25.66 24.76
CA ASN A 316 -11.56 25.54 24.93
C ASN A 316 -12.21 26.90 25.21
N GLU A 317 -11.60 27.73 26.06
CA GLU A 317 -12.08 29.08 26.34
C GLU A 317 -12.05 29.96 25.09
N LEU A 318 -10.99 29.87 24.28
CA LEU A 318 -10.88 30.57 23.00
C LEU A 318 -12.00 30.16 22.04
N LEU A 319 -12.24 28.86 21.86
CA LEU A 319 -13.33 28.36 21.00
C LEU A 319 -14.71 28.84 21.48
N PHE A 320 -14.94 28.80 22.79
CA PHE A 320 -16.22 29.16 23.37
C PHE A 320 -16.47 30.67 23.31
N GLN A 321 -15.51 31.49 23.74
CA GLN A 321 -15.70 32.93 23.83
C GLN A 321 -15.71 33.62 22.47
N GLN A 322 -14.79 33.26 21.57
CA GLN A 322 -14.64 33.95 20.28
C GLN A 322 -15.57 33.38 19.21
N PHE A 323 -15.82 32.07 19.24
CA PHE A 323 -16.54 31.38 18.17
C PHE A 323 -17.86 30.75 18.62
N GLN A 324 -18.24 30.91 19.89
CA GLN A 324 -19.45 30.29 20.48
C GLN A 324 -19.51 28.77 20.23
N MET A 325 -18.32 28.14 20.18
CA MET A 325 -18.15 26.73 19.84
C MET A 325 -17.73 25.94 21.08
N ASN A 326 -18.49 24.89 21.40
CA ASN A 326 -18.12 23.95 22.44
C ASN A 326 -17.41 22.74 21.82
N TYR A 327 -16.10 22.63 22.03
CA TYR A 327 -15.30 21.52 21.51
C TYR A 327 -15.86 20.14 21.88
N ASN A 328 -16.49 19.98 23.05
CA ASN A 328 -17.05 18.68 23.46
C ASN A 328 -18.24 18.23 22.60
N ASN A 329 -18.84 19.13 21.84
CA ASN A 329 -19.92 18.83 20.91
C ASN A 329 -19.40 18.46 19.51
N GLU A 330 -18.09 18.60 19.24
CA GLU A 330 -17.51 18.15 17.99
C GLU A 330 -17.70 16.63 17.79
N PRO A 331 -17.84 16.16 16.55
CA PRO A 331 -17.98 14.74 16.24
C PRO A 331 -16.92 13.88 16.93
N ALA A 332 -17.36 12.75 17.49
CA ALA A 332 -16.46 11.85 18.21
C ALA A 332 -15.31 11.35 17.33
N MET A 333 -15.56 11.14 16.02
CA MET A 333 -14.54 10.75 15.04
C MET A 333 -13.37 11.74 14.98
N PHE A 334 -13.62 13.04 15.10
CA PHE A 334 -12.55 14.05 15.09
C PHE A 334 -11.80 14.11 16.42
N ARG A 335 -12.52 13.99 17.53
CA ARG A 335 -11.94 14.14 18.87
C ARG A 335 -11.22 12.91 19.39
N LYS A 336 -11.65 11.73 18.95
CA LYS A 336 -11.21 10.43 19.49
C LYS A 336 -10.60 9.54 18.43
N GLY A 337 -10.59 9.96 17.16
CA GLY A 337 -10.19 9.11 16.04
C GLY A 337 -11.19 7.99 15.80
N SER A 338 -10.72 6.95 15.12
CA SER A 338 -11.51 5.78 14.76
C SER A 338 -10.77 4.52 15.16
N CYS A 339 -11.44 3.61 15.85
CA CYS A 339 -10.93 2.26 16.07
C CYS A 339 -11.71 1.25 15.25
N ILE A 340 -11.02 0.20 14.83
CA ILE A 340 -11.61 -0.96 14.15
C ILE A 340 -11.28 -2.24 14.90
N TYR A 341 -12.28 -3.11 15.00
CA TYR A 341 -12.15 -4.40 15.65
C TYR A 341 -13.24 -5.35 15.19
N ARG A 342 -12.97 -6.65 15.30
CA ARG A 342 -13.95 -7.68 14.98
C ARG A 342 -14.96 -7.83 16.11
N ARG A 343 -16.24 -7.88 15.74
CA ARG A 343 -17.32 -8.27 16.65
C ARG A 343 -18.03 -9.49 16.11
N LYS A 344 -18.58 -10.29 17.02
CA LYS A 344 -19.56 -11.31 16.67
C LYS A 344 -20.87 -10.64 16.27
N VAL A 345 -21.44 -11.08 15.17
CA VAL A 345 -22.80 -10.74 14.74
C VAL A 345 -23.54 -12.05 14.53
N GLU A 346 -24.73 -12.15 15.13
CA GLU A 346 -25.65 -13.26 14.89
C GLU A 346 -26.44 -12.95 13.61
N GLU A 347 -26.31 -13.81 12.60
CA GLU A 347 -27.06 -13.70 11.37
C GLU A 347 -28.12 -14.81 11.34
N PHE A 348 -29.40 -14.40 11.30
CA PHE A 348 -30.51 -15.32 11.14
C PHE A 348 -30.66 -15.64 9.65
N ALA A 349 -30.26 -16.83 9.23
CA ALA A 349 -30.56 -17.32 7.89
C ALA A 349 -31.98 -17.89 7.87
N GLU A 350 -32.89 -17.26 7.13
CA GLU A 350 -34.17 -17.88 6.78
C GLU A 350 -33.90 -19.08 5.88
N ALA A 351 -34.11 -20.29 6.39
CA ALA A 351 -34.12 -21.48 5.56
C ALA A 351 -35.43 -21.49 4.78
N GLU A 352 -35.36 -21.46 3.44
CA GLU A 352 -36.54 -21.69 2.60
C GLU A 352 -37.16 -23.06 2.96
N GLY A 353 -38.25 -23.03 3.73
CA GLY A 353 -39.13 -24.20 3.96
C GLY A 353 -39.05 -24.92 5.31
N GLY A 354 -38.44 -24.37 6.37
CA GLY A 354 -38.47 -25.00 7.70
C GLY A 354 -38.40 -24.01 8.86
N ASP A 355 -39.32 -24.16 9.83
CA ASP A 355 -39.56 -23.29 11.00
C ASP A 355 -38.44 -23.29 12.07
N ASN A 356 -37.19 -23.59 11.67
CA ASN A 356 -36.02 -23.56 12.55
C ASN A 356 -34.85 -22.88 11.82
N GLY A 357 -34.79 -21.55 11.93
CA GLY A 357 -33.63 -20.77 11.47
C GLY A 357 -32.37 -21.16 12.27
N THR A 358 -31.33 -21.63 11.57
CA THR A 358 -30.00 -21.81 12.18
C THR A 358 -29.29 -20.46 12.24
N ALA A 359 -29.03 -19.95 13.44
CA ALA A 359 -28.15 -18.81 13.64
C ALA A 359 -26.72 -19.17 13.20
N ARG A 360 -26.16 -18.44 12.24
CA ARG A 360 -24.74 -18.57 11.86
C ARG A 360 -23.97 -17.44 12.51
N GLU A 361 -22.91 -17.78 13.24
CA GLU A 361 -21.99 -16.78 13.79
C GLU A 361 -21.09 -16.24 12.67
N ARG A 362 -21.14 -14.91 12.43
CA ARG A 362 -20.23 -14.22 11.52
C ARG A 362 -19.43 -13.16 12.29
N TRP A 363 -18.16 -13.03 11.94
CA TRP A 363 -17.33 -11.94 12.42
C TRP A 363 -17.39 -10.78 11.42
N ASP A 364 -17.77 -9.60 11.92
CA ASP A 364 -17.88 -8.36 11.17
C ASP A 364 -16.88 -7.33 11.70
N VAL A 365 -16.37 -6.47 10.82
CA VAL A 365 -15.45 -5.40 11.19
C VAL A 365 -16.27 -4.18 11.62
N LYS A 366 -16.21 -3.84 12.90
CA LYS A 366 -16.86 -2.65 13.44
C LYS A 366 -15.88 -1.46 13.44
N VAL A 367 -16.33 -0.32 12.92
CA VAL A 367 -15.70 1.00 13.15
C VAL A 367 -16.39 1.68 14.34
N ASP A 368 -15.62 2.24 15.27
CA ASP A 368 -16.15 2.93 16.45
C ASP A 368 -15.31 4.18 16.80
N HIS A 369 -15.90 5.10 17.58
CA HIS A 369 -15.28 6.40 17.93
C HIS A 369 -15.35 6.62 19.45
N VAL A 370 -14.62 5.79 20.18
CA VAL A 370 -14.69 5.70 21.65
C VAL A 370 -13.34 5.91 22.30
N ASP A 371 -13.36 6.20 23.60
CA ASP A 371 -12.14 6.32 24.40
C ASP A 371 -11.53 4.93 24.62
N LEU A 372 -10.22 4.80 24.37
CA LEU A 372 -9.45 3.56 24.46
C LEU A 372 -8.88 3.32 25.87
N GLY A 373 -9.50 3.91 26.90
CA GLY A 373 -9.13 3.66 28.29
C GLY A 373 -9.44 2.24 28.78
N PRO A 374 -9.09 1.91 30.04
CA PRO A 374 -9.26 0.57 30.61
C PRO A 374 -10.70 0.03 30.57
N GLY A 375 -11.70 0.92 30.52
CA GLY A 375 -13.10 0.53 30.39
C GLY A 375 -13.42 -0.13 29.05
N PHE A 376 -12.81 0.33 27.96
CA PHE A 376 -12.98 -0.23 26.63
C PHE A 376 -12.44 -1.66 26.57
N TRP A 377 -11.18 -1.85 26.93
CA TRP A 377 -10.54 -3.18 26.90
C TRP A 377 -11.23 -4.22 27.78
N ARG A 378 -11.77 -3.81 28.94
CA ARG A 378 -12.57 -4.70 29.81
C ARG A 378 -13.92 -5.09 29.22
N LYS A 379 -14.55 -4.21 28.46
CA LYS A 379 -15.81 -4.51 27.75
C LYS A 379 -15.59 -5.39 26.52
N HIS A 380 -14.39 -5.36 25.96
CA HIS A 380 -14.03 -6.05 24.73
C HIS A 380 -12.80 -6.96 24.88
N PRO A 381 -12.79 -7.91 25.85
CA PRO A 381 -11.61 -8.73 26.14
C PRO A 381 -11.21 -9.61 24.94
N TRP A 382 -12.18 -10.03 24.14
CA TRP A 382 -11.97 -10.91 22.98
C TRP A 382 -11.10 -10.28 21.89
N ILE A 383 -11.07 -8.94 21.78
CA ILE A 383 -10.30 -8.25 20.73
C ILE A 383 -8.83 -8.67 20.81
N MET A 384 -8.28 -8.76 22.01
CA MET A 384 -6.86 -9.03 22.21
C MET A 384 -6.56 -10.49 22.60
N THR A 385 -7.58 -11.36 22.70
CA THR A 385 -7.39 -12.78 23.03
C THR A 385 -7.78 -13.74 21.91
N ASN A 386 -8.57 -13.30 20.91
CA ASN A 386 -9.05 -14.18 19.85
C ASN A 386 -8.24 -14.06 18.56
N CYS A 387 -7.17 -14.85 18.47
CA CYS A 387 -6.76 -15.48 17.22
C CYS A 387 -6.57 -16.97 17.54
N ASN A 388 -7.63 -17.75 17.34
CA ASN A 388 -7.55 -19.22 17.32
C ASN A 388 -7.68 -19.69 15.89
#